data_AF-A0A229TDX8-F1
#
_entry.id   AF-A0A229TDX8-F1
#
_cell.length_a   1.000
_cell.length_b   1.000
_cell.length_c   1.000
_cell.angle_alpha   90.00
_cell.angle_beta   90.00
_cell.angle_gamma   90.00
#
_symmetry.space_group_name_H-M   'P 1'
#
loop_
_entity.id
_entity.type
_entity.pdbx_description
1 polymer ?
#
loop_
_entity_poly.entity_id
_entity_poly.type
_entity_poly.pdbx_seq_one_letter_code
_entity_poly.pdbx_strand_id
1 'polypeptide(L)'
;MTNPTTSSLTAQDAAARIFAAAAELGVSRQEAILITKAVNAVRTGKPTDVPLTDTQQHRRRRIAHVVGTLLYDPALNPAEVVAVVTGASLATA
;
A
#
# COMPACT_ATOMS: atom_id res chain seq x y z
N MET A 1 -17.66 -27.62 16.27
CA MET A 1 -17.78 -26.16 16.00
C MET A 1 -16.42 -25.53 16.25
N THR A 2 -15.64 -25.31 15.20
CA THR A 2 -14.37 -24.59 15.28
C THR A 2 -14.35 -23.64 14.08
N ASN A 3 -14.72 -22.38 14.31
CA ASN A 3 -14.57 -21.34 13.31
C ASN A 3 -13.07 -21.17 13.03
N PRO A 4 -12.61 -21.29 11.77
CA PRO A 4 -11.23 -21.00 11.43
C PRO A 4 -10.94 -19.53 11.73
N THR A 5 -9.86 -19.29 12.44
CA THR A 5 -9.26 -18.01 12.78
C THR A 5 -9.45 -17.01 11.64
N THR A 6 -10.33 -16.02 11.83
CA THR A 6 -10.39 -14.83 10.99
C THR A 6 -8.99 -14.22 11.06
N SER A 7 -8.18 -14.43 10.02
CA SER A 7 -6.86 -13.82 9.92
C SER A 7 -7.11 -12.32 9.86
N SER A 8 -6.99 -11.65 11.00
CA SER A 8 -7.04 -10.20 11.08
C SER A 8 -5.92 -9.69 10.18
N LEU A 9 -6.29 -9.09 9.05
CA LEU A 9 -5.34 -8.54 8.10
C LEU A 9 -4.45 -7.55 8.87
N THR A 10 -3.18 -7.87 9.08
CA THR A 10 -2.26 -6.99 9.80
C THR A 10 -1.63 -5.97 8.86
N ALA A 11 -0.99 -4.93 9.42
CA ALA A 11 -0.20 -3.99 8.62
C ALA A 11 0.95 -4.69 7.89
N GLN A 12 1.52 -5.74 8.49
CA GLN A 12 2.55 -6.59 7.88
C GLN A 12 1.99 -7.39 6.70
N ASP A 13 0.79 -7.97 6.83
CA ASP A 13 0.14 -8.71 5.74
C ASP A 13 -0.22 -7.78 4.58
N ALA A 14 -0.73 -6.58 4.88
CA ALA A 14 -1.02 -5.56 3.88
C ALA A 14 0.24 -5.12 3.13
N ALA A 15 1.35 -4.88 3.85
CA ALA A 15 2.62 -4.54 3.24
C ALA A 15 3.18 -5.67 2.36
N ALA A 16 3.09 -6.93 2.83
CA ALA A 16 3.48 -8.10 2.05
C ALA A 16 2.67 -8.22 0.76
N ARG A 17 1.35 -8.00 0.82
CA ARG A 17 0.47 -7.98 -0.36
C ARG A 17 0.83 -6.89 -1.36
N ILE A 18 1.18 -5.70 -0.90
CA ILE A 18 1.63 -4.59 -1.78
C ILE A 18 2.91 -4.98 -2.52
N PHE A 19 3.89 -5.56 -1.83
CA PHE A 19 5.15 -5.96 -2.47
C PHE A 19 5.01 -7.18 -3.38
N ALA A 20 4.15 -8.14 -3.02
CA ALA A 20 3.83 -9.26 -3.89
C ALA A 20 3.18 -8.78 -5.20
N ALA A 21 2.18 -7.89 -5.12
CA ALA A 21 1.56 -7.29 -6.30
C ALA A 21 2.57 -6.48 -7.14
N ALA A 22 3.52 -5.79 -6.49
CA ALA A 22 4.60 -5.08 -7.18
C ALA A 22 5.48 -6.03 -7.97
N ALA A 23 5.89 -7.15 -7.37
CA ALA A 23 6.69 -8.17 -8.04
C ALA A 23 5.96 -8.78 -9.24
N GLU A 24 4.68 -9.15 -9.09
CA GLU A 24 3.84 -9.69 -10.18
C GLU A 24 3.69 -8.72 -11.36
N LEU A 25 3.60 -7.42 -11.05
CA LEU A 25 3.48 -6.37 -12.06
C LEU A 25 4.86 -5.90 -12.59
N GLY A 26 5.97 -6.47 -12.13
CA GLY A 26 7.31 -6.04 -12.51
C GLY A 26 7.62 -4.59 -12.10
N VAL A 27 7.06 -4.14 -10.98
CA VAL A 27 7.27 -2.83 -10.35
C VAL A 27 8.32 -2.99 -9.25
N SER A 28 9.29 -2.08 -9.21
CA SER A 28 10.34 -2.15 -8.19
C SER A 28 9.78 -1.88 -6.79
N ARG A 29 10.45 -2.41 -5.77
CA ARG A 29 10.09 -2.16 -4.36
C ARG A 29 10.06 -0.66 -4.03
N GLN A 30 11.04 0.09 -4.54
CA GLN A 30 11.13 1.54 -4.33
C GLN A 30 9.97 2.28 -5.00
N GLU A 31 9.56 1.84 -6.19
CA GLU A 31 8.41 2.42 -6.89
C GLU A 31 7.09 2.10 -6.18
N ALA A 32 6.93 0.89 -5.63
CA ALA A 32 5.79 0.55 -4.79
C ALA A 32 5.70 1.46 -3.56
N ILE A 33 6.83 1.73 -2.89
CA ILE A 33 6.91 2.67 -1.75
C ILE A 33 6.46 4.08 -2.17
N LEU A 34 6.92 4.59 -3.31
CA LEU A 34 6.54 5.91 -3.81
C LEU A 34 5.03 5.98 -4.10
N ILE A 35 4.46 4.94 -4.72
CA ILE A 35 3.03 4.86 -4.99
C ILE A 35 2.23 4.79 -3.68
N THR A 36 2.68 4.02 -2.67
CA THR A 36 2.04 3.96 -1.35
C THR A 36 2.01 5.33 -0.67
N LYS A 37 3.12 6.07 -0.71
CA LYS A 37 3.16 7.45 -0.18
C LYS A 37 2.22 8.38 -0.94
N ALA A 38 2.18 8.29 -2.27
CA ALA A 38 1.30 9.10 -3.12
C ALA A 38 -0.19 8.85 -2.82
N VAL A 39 -0.61 7.58 -2.71
CA VAL A 39 -2.01 7.24 -2.37
C VAL A 39 -2.37 7.72 -0.97
N ASN A 40 -1.46 7.57 0.00
CA ASN A 40 -1.68 8.09 1.35
C ASN A 40 -1.80 9.64 1.36
N ALA A 41 -0.96 10.34 0.60
CA ALA A 41 -1.03 11.80 0.47
C ALA A 41 -2.42 12.23 -0.06
N VAL A 42 -2.88 11.61 -1.16
CA VAL A 42 -4.21 11.86 -1.74
C VAL A 42 -5.32 11.58 -0.73
N ARG A 43 -5.26 10.46 0.01
CA ARG A 43 -6.26 10.16 1.07
C ARG A 43 -6.33 11.25 2.13
N THR A 44 -5.19 11.86 2.47
CA THR A 44 -5.09 12.94 3.47
C THR A 44 -5.33 14.34 2.89
N GLY A 45 -5.80 14.46 1.64
CA GLY A 45 -6.08 15.74 0.99
C GLY A 45 -4.82 16.53 0.59
N LYS A 46 -3.66 15.88 0.54
CA LYS A 46 -2.39 16.50 0.13
C LYS A 46 -2.12 16.26 -1.36
N PRO A 47 -1.47 17.22 -2.06
CA PRO A 47 -1.04 17.03 -3.43
C PRO A 47 0.08 15.96 -3.52
N THR A 48 0.25 15.39 -4.72
CA THR A 48 1.30 14.41 -4.99
C THR A 48 1.97 14.72 -6.34
N ASP A 49 3.30 14.75 -6.33
CA ASP A 49 4.12 14.93 -7.54
C ASP A 49 4.42 13.61 -8.26
N VAL A 50 3.85 12.48 -7.80
CA VAL A 50 3.99 11.18 -8.48
C VAL A 50 2.99 11.13 -9.63
N PRO A 51 3.42 11.29 -10.90
CA PRO A 51 2.53 11.13 -12.03
C PRO A 51 2.08 9.68 -12.12
N LEU A 52 0.79 9.43 -11.90
CA LEU A 52 0.13 8.16 -12.21
C LEU A 52 -0.20 8.06 -13.72
N THR A 53 0.72 8.55 -14.56
CA THR A 53 0.55 8.65 -16.01
C THR A 53 0.54 7.26 -16.65
N ASP A 54 -0.43 7.09 -17.55
CA ASP A 54 -0.74 5.84 -18.25
C ASP A 54 0.09 5.73 -19.52
N THR A 55 1.15 4.92 -19.48
CA THR A 55 1.74 4.30 -20.68
C THR A 55 2.24 2.90 -20.33
N GLN A 56 2.54 2.07 -21.34
CA GLN A 56 2.41 0.61 -21.31
C GLN A 56 2.80 -0.10 -19.98
N GLN A 57 1.83 -0.56 -19.21
CA GLN A 57 0.38 -0.53 -19.42
C GLN A 57 -0.27 -0.71 -18.03
N HIS A 58 -0.81 0.36 -17.46
CA HIS A 58 -1.51 0.41 -16.17
C HIS A 58 -0.78 -0.13 -14.92
N ARG A 59 0.50 -0.51 -14.94
CA ARG A 59 1.18 -1.13 -13.79
C ARG A 59 1.15 -0.26 -12.53
N ARG A 60 1.47 1.04 -12.66
CA ARG A 60 1.36 2.00 -11.56
C ARG A 60 -0.08 2.19 -11.08
N ARG A 61 -1.06 2.18 -11.99
CA ARG A 61 -2.49 2.29 -11.64
C ARG A 61 -3.02 1.04 -10.96
N ARG A 62 -2.59 -0.15 -11.39
CA ARG A 62 -2.92 -1.44 -10.77
C ARG A 62 -2.32 -1.54 -9.37
N ILE A 63 -1.07 -1.12 -9.17
CA ILE A 63 -0.49 -1.00 -7.82
C ILE A 63 -1.23 0.05 -7.00
N ALA A 64 -1.50 1.23 -7.55
CA ALA A 64 -2.25 2.26 -6.84
C ALA A 64 -3.65 1.78 -6.43
N HIS A 65 -4.29 0.95 -7.24
CA HIS A 65 -5.57 0.32 -6.92
C HIS A 65 -5.42 -0.67 -5.75
N VAL A 66 -4.45 -1.58 -5.78
CA VAL A 66 -4.17 -2.51 -4.67
C VAL A 66 -3.81 -1.78 -3.38
N VAL A 67 -2.99 -0.74 -3.48
CA VAL A 67 -2.65 0.13 -2.34
C VAL A 67 -3.91 0.83 -1.84
N GLY A 68 -4.75 1.35 -2.74
CA GLY A 68 -6.01 1.99 -2.40
C GLY A 68 -6.97 1.05 -1.66
N THR A 69 -7.14 -0.18 -2.12
CA THR A 69 -8.03 -1.14 -1.44
C THR A 69 -7.56 -1.44 -0.02
N LEU A 70 -6.25 -1.55 0.21
CA LEU A 70 -5.69 -1.79 1.55
C LEU A 70 -5.70 -0.54 2.45
N LEU A 71 -5.43 0.63 1.88
CA LEU A 71 -5.36 1.89 2.63
C LEU A 71 -6.73 2.51 2.96
N TYR A 72 -7.80 2.03 2.32
CA TYR A 72 -9.20 2.39 2.60
C TYR A 72 -9.98 1.26 3.27
N ASP A 73 -9.35 0.12 3.56
CA ASP A 73 -9.97 -0.96 4.33
C ASP A 73 -10.25 -0.47 5.77
N PRO A 74 -11.52 -0.49 6.24
CA PRO A 74 -11.86 -0.03 7.58
C PRO A 74 -11.26 -0.89 8.71
N ALA A 75 -10.81 -2.11 8.42
CA ALA A 75 -10.17 -2.99 9.39
C ALA A 75 -8.67 -2.70 9.58
N LEU A 76 -8.07 -1.82 8.76
CA LEU A 76 -6.65 -1.49 8.79
C LEU A 76 -6.40 -0.06 9.26
N ASN A 77 -5.36 0.13 10.08
CA ASN A 77 -4.80 1.45 10.32
C ASN A 77 -3.83 1.80 9.19
N PRO A 78 -4.18 2.75 8.31
CA PRO A 78 -3.34 3.01 7.16
C PRO A 78 -2.00 3.68 7.49
N ALA A 79 -1.89 4.39 8.61
CA ALA A 79 -0.63 4.98 9.04
C ALA A 79 0.39 3.87 9.37
N GLU A 80 -0.07 2.80 10.02
CA GLU A 80 0.74 1.63 10.31
C GLU A 80 1.17 0.90 9.03
N VAL A 81 0.27 0.71 8.07
CA VAL A 81 0.59 0.12 6.76
C VAL A 81 1.67 0.93 6.05
N VAL A 82 1.54 2.26 5.99
CA VAL A 82 2.54 3.14 5.36
C VAL A 82 3.87 3.07 6.08
N ALA A 83 3.88 3.06 7.41
CA ALA A 83 5.10 2.95 8.20
C ALA A 83 5.85 1.64 7.89
N VAL A 84 5.13 0.51 7.89
CA VAL A 84 5.68 -0.81 7.56
C VAL A 84 6.19 -0.87 6.11
N VAL A 85 5.43 -0.37 5.13
CA VAL A 85 5.84 -0.34 3.71
C VAL A 85 7.09 0.51 3.50
N THR A 86 7.18 1.65 4.17
CA THR A 86 8.31 2.58 4.02
C THR A 86 9.53 2.18 4.84
N GLY A 87 9.41 1.20 5.74
CA GLY A 87 10.44 0.88 6.72
C GLY A 87 10.66 2.01 7.73
N ALA A 88 9.77 3.00 7.79
CA ALA A 88 9.77 3.98 8.85
C ALA A 88 9.35 3.24 10.12
N SER A 89 10.31 3.02 11.01
CA SER A 89 9.99 2.59 12.36
C SER A 89 9.00 3.61 12.94
N LEU A 90 7.84 3.16 13.43
CA LEU A 90 6.91 3.98 14.22
C LEU A 90 7.53 4.48 15.54
N ALA A 91 8.84 4.32 15.73
CA ALA A 91 9.61 4.89 16.81
C ALA A 91 9.84 6.39 16.56
N THR A 92 8.81 7.21 16.79
CA THR A 92 9.01 8.53 17.38
C THR A 92 7.74 8.92 18.15
N ALA A 93 7.70 8.51 19.41
CA ALA A 93 7.04 9.24 20.48
C ALA A 93 8.13 9.70 21.44
#